data_AF-A0A971X8M4-F1
#
_entry.id   AF-A0A971X8M4-F1
#
_cell.length_a   1.000
_cell.length_b   1.000
_cell.length_c   1.000
_cell.angle_alpha   90.00
_cell.angle_beta   90.00
_cell.angle_gamma   90.00
#
_symmetry.space_group_name_H-M   'P 1'
#
loop_
_entity.id
_entity.type
_entity.pdbx_description
1 polymer ?
#
loop_
_entity_poly.entity_id
_entity_poly.type
_entity_poly.pdbx_seq_one_letter_code
_entity_poly.pdbx_strand_id
1 'polypeptide(L)'
;MGKTQNKRKTSRSESQKRFKPNGEKRYPVKRTNVLPDKGQSLWAISVTIISFVLSISILFISTGLFETISPFFSFLVVLVIVMLGVVFDLVGVAVTAADEKPFHSMASKKYSGAKHAIKLIRNADKVSSICNDVVGDICGVVSGTAGAAIVYRLFSGTANSVLIEAVVGGLIAAVTVGGKAFAKRFGLNNSNYIIYKIGSLFALFKK
;
A
#
# COMPACT_ATOMS: atom_id res chain seq x y z
N MET A 1 64.09 -0.51 57.07
CA MET A 1 62.89 0.07 56.42
C MET A 1 63.27 0.55 55.02
N GLY A 2 62.85 -0.15 53.96
CA GLY A 2 63.21 0.21 52.58
C GLY A 2 62.79 -0.82 51.52
N LYS A 3 61.67 -0.52 50.84
CA LYS A 3 61.30 -0.83 49.43
C LYS A 3 61.65 -2.21 48.82
N THR A 4 60.70 -3.15 48.82
CA THR A 4 60.68 -4.30 47.87
C THR A 4 59.27 -4.77 47.53
N GLN A 5 58.55 -4.09 46.62
CA GLN A 5 57.34 -4.61 45.94
C GLN A 5 57.13 -3.85 44.62
N ASN A 6 57.98 -4.08 43.60
CA ASN A 6 57.76 -3.53 42.26
C ASN A 6 58.18 -4.52 41.17
N LYS A 7 57.45 -5.64 41.03
CA LYS A 7 57.53 -6.57 39.89
C LYS A 7 56.44 -7.66 39.99
N ARG A 8 55.17 -7.35 39.69
CA ARG A 8 54.11 -8.36 39.38
C ARG A 8 52.72 -7.81 39.02
N LYS A 9 52.59 -6.57 38.51
CA LYS A 9 51.31 -6.05 37.98
C LYS A 9 51.40 -5.52 36.55
N THR A 10 52.28 -6.11 35.75
CA THR A 10 52.54 -5.70 34.35
C THR A 10 52.13 -6.77 33.34
N SER A 11 51.09 -7.59 33.61
CA SER A 11 50.60 -8.59 32.64
C SER A 11 49.08 -8.58 32.39
N ARG A 12 48.39 -7.48 32.70
CA ARG A 12 46.94 -7.36 32.41
C ARG A 12 46.53 -6.14 31.57
N SER A 13 47.50 -5.37 31.07
CA SER A 13 47.24 -4.12 30.34
C SER A 13 47.43 -4.21 28.81
N GLU A 14 47.47 -5.40 28.21
CA GLU A 14 47.72 -5.56 26.77
C GLU A 14 46.54 -6.10 25.94
N SER A 15 45.45 -6.59 26.55
CA SER A 15 44.29 -7.08 25.78
C SER A 15 43.17 -6.06 25.55
N GLN A 16 43.32 -4.79 25.93
CA GLN A 16 42.30 -3.75 25.73
C GLN A 16 42.60 -2.74 24.60
N LYS A 17 43.66 -2.94 23.81
CA LYS A 17 43.95 -2.10 22.63
C LYS A 17 43.68 -2.85 21.33
N ARG A 18 42.41 -3.03 20.96
CA ARG A 18 41.95 -3.15 19.55
C ARG A 18 40.44 -3.38 19.45
N PHE A 19 39.65 -2.36 19.80
CA PHE A 19 38.42 -2.08 19.06
C PHE A 19 37.95 -0.66 19.39
N LYS A 20 38.63 0.34 18.79
CA LYS A 20 37.99 1.63 18.59
C LYS A 20 37.11 1.45 17.35
N PRO A 21 35.77 1.58 17.42
CA PRO A 21 34.97 1.74 16.22
C PRO A 21 35.34 3.10 15.62
N ASN A 22 36.33 3.07 14.74
CA ASN A 22 36.78 4.22 13.98
C ASN A 22 35.87 4.35 12.76
N GLY A 23 35.28 5.54 12.59
CA GLY A 23 34.60 5.95 11.38
C GLY A 23 33.07 5.89 11.49
N GLU A 24 32.47 6.99 11.95
CA GLU A 24 31.19 7.39 11.37
C GLU A 24 31.41 7.48 9.85
N LYS A 25 30.97 6.47 9.11
CA LYS A 25 30.88 6.56 7.65
C LYS A 25 29.93 7.72 7.35
N ARG A 26 30.48 8.89 7.01
CA ARG A 26 29.69 10.01 6.50
C ARG A 26 29.20 9.63 5.11
N TYR A 27 28.00 9.05 5.06
CA TYR A 27 27.27 8.90 3.81
C TYR A 27 27.08 10.30 3.21
N PRO A 28 27.38 10.55 1.93
CA PRO A 28 27.22 11.86 1.28
C PRO A 28 25.74 12.15 0.97
N VAL A 29 24.86 11.80 1.90
CA VAL A 29 23.41 11.94 1.76
C VAL A 29 22.96 12.85 2.88
N LYS A 30 22.48 14.04 2.51
CA LYS A 30 21.92 15.00 3.45
C LYS A 30 20.69 14.34 4.08
N ARG A 31 20.74 14.00 5.37
CA ARG A 31 19.53 13.66 6.12
C ARG A 31 18.66 14.90 6.14
N THR A 32 17.60 14.89 5.36
CA THR A 32 16.48 15.80 5.56
C THR A 32 15.89 15.48 6.93
N ASN A 33 16.06 16.38 7.89
CA ASN A 33 15.28 16.35 9.13
C ASN A 33 13.84 16.70 8.75
N VAL A 34 13.08 15.69 8.34
CA VAL A 34 11.65 15.81 8.12
C VAL A 34 11.02 15.82 9.52
N LEU A 35 10.95 17.00 10.17
CA LEU A 35 9.96 17.15 11.23
C LEU A 35 8.60 16.94 10.55
N PRO A 36 7.76 16.02 11.04
CA PRO A 36 6.45 15.81 10.42
C PRO A 36 5.70 17.13 10.46
N ASP A 37 5.41 17.68 9.28
CA ASP A 37 4.56 18.86 9.19
C ASP A 37 3.22 18.52 9.84
N LYS A 38 2.68 19.43 10.65
CA LYS A 38 1.41 19.18 11.36
C LYS A 38 0.29 18.83 10.36
N GLY A 39 0.38 19.33 9.12
CA GLY A 39 -0.53 18.96 8.04
C GLY A 39 -0.45 17.50 7.60
N GLN A 40 0.74 16.91 7.55
CA GLN A 40 0.93 15.51 7.17
C GLN A 40 0.44 14.54 8.24
N SER A 41 0.69 14.84 9.52
CA SER A 41 0.20 14.00 10.62
C SER A 41 -1.33 14.08 10.79
N LEU A 42 -1.93 15.26 10.62
CA LEU A 42 -3.39 15.41 10.63
C LEU A 42 -4.04 14.67 9.45
N TRP A 43 -3.41 14.71 8.27
CA TRP A 43 -3.88 13.97 7.12
C TRP A 43 -3.82 12.45 7.35
N ALA A 44 -2.71 11.94 7.88
CA ALA A 44 -2.58 10.52 8.24
C ALA A 44 -3.64 10.09 9.27
N ILE A 45 -3.88 10.87 10.33
CA ILE A 45 -4.93 10.57 11.32
C ILE A 45 -6.32 10.56 10.66
N SER A 46 -6.61 11.55 9.80
CA SER A 46 -7.87 11.62 9.09
C SER A 46 -8.08 10.40 8.19
N VAL A 47 -7.05 9.98 7.46
CA VAL A 47 -7.06 8.78 6.63
C VAL A 47 -7.31 7.53 7.47
N THR A 48 -6.65 7.38 8.62
CA THR A 48 -6.86 6.24 9.52
C THR A 48 -8.31 6.17 10.02
N ILE A 49 -8.89 7.29 10.47
CA ILE A 49 -10.27 7.34 10.98
C ILE A 49 -11.26 7.00 9.86
N ILE A 50 -11.09 7.60 8.67
CA ILE A 50 -11.96 7.33 7.52
C ILE A 50 -11.85 5.86 7.11
N SER A 51 -10.63 5.32 7.04
CA SER A 51 -10.38 3.92 6.66
C SER A 51 -11.03 2.96 7.66
N PHE A 52 -10.93 3.23 8.95
CA PHE A 52 -11.54 2.42 10.00
C PHE A 52 -13.07 2.39 9.90
N VAL A 53 -13.70 3.57 9.81
CA VAL A 53 -15.17 3.67 9.69
C VAL A 53 -15.64 3.01 8.40
N LEU A 54 -14.96 3.27 7.27
CA LEU A 54 -15.30 2.68 5.99
C LEU A 54 -15.14 1.15 6.00
N SER A 55 -14.09 0.63 6.64
CA SER A 55 -13.88 -0.81 6.77
C SER A 55 -15.02 -1.48 7.52
N ILE A 56 -15.44 -0.92 8.65
CA ILE A 56 -16.57 -1.46 9.44
C ILE A 56 -17.86 -1.43 8.62
N SER A 57 -18.15 -0.31 7.96
CA SER A 57 -19.35 -0.19 7.12
C SER A 57 -19.37 -1.20 5.98
N ILE A 58 -18.25 -1.36 5.26
CA ILE A 58 -18.16 -2.31 4.15
C ILE A 58 -18.23 -3.75 4.65
N LEU A 59 -17.56 -4.09 5.76
CA LEU A 59 -17.64 -5.44 6.33
C LEU A 59 -19.08 -5.77 6.70
N PHE A 60 -19.78 -4.86 7.37
CA PHE A 60 -21.17 -5.08 7.79
C PHE A 60 -22.12 -5.30 6.60
N ILE A 61 -21.97 -4.52 5.53
CA ILE A 61 -22.77 -4.67 4.30
C ILE A 61 -22.40 -5.99 3.60
N SER A 62 -21.11 -6.30 3.52
CA SER A 62 -20.60 -7.47 2.80
C SER A 62 -21.01 -8.77 3.49
N THR A 63 -20.93 -8.85 4.82
CA THR A 63 -21.37 -10.04 5.55
C THR A 63 -22.84 -10.34 5.29
N GLY A 64 -23.72 -9.33 5.38
CA GLY A 64 -25.15 -9.50 5.08
C GLY A 64 -25.42 -9.92 3.63
N LEU A 65 -24.64 -9.41 2.68
CA LEU A 65 -24.77 -9.78 1.26
C LEU A 65 -24.30 -11.22 1.00
N PHE A 66 -23.18 -11.64 1.60
CA PHE A 66 -22.67 -13.01 1.49
C PHE A 66 -23.54 -14.04 2.20
N GLU A 67 -24.42 -13.62 3.13
CA GLU A 67 -25.32 -14.57 3.79
C GLU A 67 -26.35 -15.18 2.85
N THR A 68 -26.79 -14.39 1.88
CA THR A 68 -27.90 -14.70 0.95
C THR A 68 -27.42 -15.22 -0.41
N ILE A 69 -26.17 -14.96 -0.76
CA ILE A 69 -25.59 -15.34 -2.05
C ILE A 69 -25.04 -16.77 -2.01
N SER A 70 -25.25 -17.51 -3.10
CA SER A 70 -24.70 -18.86 -3.22
C SER A 70 -23.16 -18.84 -3.13
N PRO A 71 -22.52 -19.86 -2.55
CA PRO A 71 -21.08 -19.87 -2.34
C PRO A 71 -20.22 -19.66 -3.60
N PHE A 72 -20.68 -20.14 -4.75
CA PHE A 72 -20.00 -19.94 -6.03
C PHE A 72 -19.97 -18.45 -6.43
N PHE A 73 -21.11 -17.77 -6.33
CA PHE A 73 -21.18 -16.34 -6.60
C PHE A 73 -20.37 -15.52 -5.58
N SER A 74 -20.33 -15.94 -4.31
CA SER A 74 -19.52 -15.27 -3.28
C SER A 74 -18.02 -15.30 -3.62
N PHE A 75 -17.50 -16.42 -4.13
CA PHE A 75 -16.12 -16.51 -4.60
C PHE A 75 -15.84 -15.56 -5.78
N LEU A 76 -16.78 -15.46 -6.73
CA LEU A 76 -16.67 -14.51 -7.85
C LEU A 76 -16.62 -13.06 -7.36
N VAL A 77 -17.45 -12.69 -6.38
CA VAL A 77 -17.45 -11.35 -5.78
C VAL A 77 -16.10 -11.06 -5.11
N VAL A 78 -15.53 -12.01 -4.37
CA VAL A 78 -14.18 -11.86 -3.78
C VAL A 78 -13.14 -11.58 -4.86
N LEU A 79 -13.16 -12.31 -5.97
CA LEU A 79 -12.25 -12.09 -7.08
C LEU A 79 -12.40 -10.68 -7.68
N VAL A 80 -13.64 -10.19 -7.83
CA VAL A 80 -13.91 -8.84 -8.30
C VAL A 80 -13.37 -7.79 -7.32
N ILE A 81 -13.52 -7.99 -6.01
CA ILE A 81 -12.98 -7.09 -4.99
C ILE A 81 -11.45 -7.00 -5.08
N VAL A 82 -10.76 -8.14 -5.24
CA VAL A 82 -9.30 -8.18 -5.42
C VAL A 82 -8.89 -7.44 -6.70
N MET A 83 -9.58 -7.69 -7.82
CA MET A 83 -9.31 -7.02 -9.09
C MET A 83 -9.51 -5.51 -8.99
N LEU A 84 -10.58 -5.05 -8.31
CA LEU A 84 -10.79 -3.64 -8.04
C LEU A 84 -9.61 -3.05 -7.25
N GLY A 85 -9.16 -3.71 -6.18
CA GLY A 85 -8.00 -3.26 -5.41
C GLY A 85 -6.72 -3.13 -6.26
N VAL A 86 -6.47 -4.07 -7.17
CA VAL A 86 -5.32 -4.02 -8.11
C VAL A 86 -5.47 -2.88 -9.12
N VAL A 87 -6.68 -2.62 -9.63
CA VAL A 87 -6.94 -1.48 -10.53
C VAL A 87 -6.76 -0.15 -9.81
N PHE A 88 -7.18 -0.03 -8.55
CA PHE A 88 -6.91 1.19 -7.77
C PHE A 88 -5.41 1.38 -7.49
N ASP A 89 -4.65 0.31 -7.22
CA ASP A 89 -3.18 0.38 -7.11
C ASP A 89 -2.53 0.88 -8.41
N LEU A 90 -3.02 0.40 -9.57
CA LEU A 90 -2.61 0.88 -10.89
C LEU A 90 -2.81 2.40 -11.02
N VAL A 91 -3.93 2.93 -10.55
CA VAL A 91 -4.24 4.37 -10.59
C VAL A 91 -3.27 5.16 -9.70
N GLY A 92 -3.01 4.70 -8.48
CA GLY A 92 -2.07 5.37 -7.57
C GLY A 92 -0.65 5.39 -8.12
N VAL A 93 -0.21 4.30 -8.75
CA VAL A 93 1.09 4.24 -9.43
C VAL A 93 1.11 5.15 -10.66
N ALA A 94 0.03 5.16 -11.44
CA ALA A 94 -0.06 6.01 -12.63
C ALA A 94 -0.06 7.50 -12.27
N VAL A 95 -0.69 7.92 -11.18
CA VAL A 95 -0.79 9.34 -10.81
C VAL A 95 0.55 9.88 -10.31
N THR A 96 1.34 9.04 -9.65
CA THR A 96 2.69 9.37 -9.18
C THR A 96 3.72 9.34 -10.30
N ALA A 97 3.51 8.51 -11.32
CA ALA A 97 4.42 8.38 -12.47
C ALA A 97 4.06 9.27 -13.68
N ALA A 98 2.96 10.01 -13.65
CA ALA A 98 2.52 10.86 -14.76
C ALA A 98 3.22 12.23 -14.73
N ASP A 99 3.56 12.74 -15.91
CA ASP A 99 4.17 14.05 -16.09
C ASP A 99 3.10 15.12 -16.38
N GLU A 100 3.20 16.30 -15.76
CA GLU A 100 2.25 17.41 -16.03
C GLU A 100 2.40 18.01 -17.44
N LYS A 101 3.61 17.98 -18.02
CA LYS A 101 3.96 18.63 -19.30
C LYS A 101 3.01 18.29 -20.46
N PRO A 102 2.75 17.00 -20.80
CA PRO A 102 1.83 16.66 -21.88
C PRO A 102 0.40 17.17 -21.64
N PHE A 103 -0.05 17.23 -20.38
CA PHE A 103 -1.39 17.69 -20.05
C PHE A 103 -1.57 19.20 -20.18
N HIS A 104 -0.52 20.00 -19.96
CA HIS A 104 -0.58 21.44 -20.22
C HIS A 104 -0.82 21.73 -21.70
N SER A 105 -0.12 21.04 -22.60
CA SER A 105 -0.36 21.16 -24.05
C SER A 105 -1.76 20.71 -24.45
N MET A 106 -2.27 19.62 -23.86
CA MET A 106 -3.65 19.16 -24.08
C MET A 106 -4.69 20.16 -23.56
N ALA A 107 -4.45 20.79 -22.41
CA ALA A 107 -5.33 21.81 -21.84
C ALA A 107 -5.40 23.06 -22.72
N SER A 108 -4.28 23.49 -23.30
CA SER A 108 -4.24 24.60 -24.27
C SER A 108 -5.03 24.30 -25.54
N LYS A 109 -5.01 23.03 -25.99
CA LYS A 109 -5.84 22.54 -27.10
C LYS A 109 -7.30 22.22 -26.72
N LYS A 110 -7.73 22.58 -25.50
CA LYS A 110 -9.09 22.36 -24.97
C LYS A 110 -9.56 20.90 -24.96
N TYR A 111 -8.65 19.93 -24.83
CA TYR A 111 -9.06 18.54 -24.61
C TYR A 111 -9.81 18.41 -23.27
N SER A 112 -10.95 17.74 -23.29
CA SER A 112 -11.71 17.41 -22.09
C SER A 112 -10.85 16.55 -21.15
N GLY A 113 -10.98 16.78 -19.84
CA GLY A 113 -10.26 16.02 -18.82
C GLY A 113 -8.82 16.46 -18.52
N ALA A 114 -8.16 17.22 -19.41
CA ALA A 114 -6.77 17.65 -19.20
C ALA A 114 -6.57 18.48 -17.91
N LYS A 115 -7.50 19.40 -17.60
CA LYS A 115 -7.47 20.18 -16.35
C LYS A 115 -7.64 19.31 -15.10
N HIS A 116 -8.45 18.26 -15.17
CA HIS A 116 -8.66 17.34 -14.06
C HIS A 116 -7.44 16.44 -13.86
N ALA A 117 -6.84 15.94 -14.95
CA ALA A 117 -5.58 15.20 -14.92
C ALA A 117 -4.46 15.99 -14.24
N ILE A 118 -4.27 17.27 -14.58
CA ILE A 118 -3.29 18.15 -13.92
C ILE A 118 -3.60 18.26 -12.41
N LYS A 119 -4.87 18.41 -12.03
CA LYS A 119 -5.27 18.48 -10.62
C LYS A 119 -4.98 17.18 -9.87
N LEU A 120 -5.15 16.02 -10.50
CA LEU A 120 -4.80 14.72 -9.93
C LEU A 120 -3.29 14.62 -9.71
N ILE A 121 -2.48 14.95 -10.72
CA ILE A 121 -1.00 14.89 -10.63
C ILE A 121 -0.48 15.83 -9.55
N ARG A 122 -1.02 17.05 -9.44
CA ARG A 122 -0.66 18.00 -8.37
C ARG A 122 -0.99 17.52 -6.96
N ASN A 123 -1.92 16.59 -6.82
CA ASN A 123 -2.29 15.98 -5.53
C ASN A 123 -1.89 14.49 -5.49
N ALA A 124 -0.90 14.08 -6.29
CA ALA A 124 -0.53 12.68 -6.47
C ALA A 124 -0.24 11.97 -5.16
N ASP A 125 0.46 12.60 -4.21
CA ASP A 125 0.78 12.00 -2.90
C ASP A 125 -0.49 11.56 -2.15
N LYS A 126 -1.49 12.45 -2.09
CA LYS A 126 -2.77 12.17 -1.40
C LYS A 126 -3.59 11.12 -2.15
N VAL A 127 -3.68 11.26 -3.47
CA VAL A 127 -4.46 10.34 -4.31
C VAL A 127 -3.85 8.94 -4.29
N SER A 128 -2.53 8.84 -4.42
CA SER A 128 -1.81 7.57 -4.41
C SER A 128 -1.93 6.85 -3.08
N SER A 129 -1.82 7.55 -1.96
CA SER A 129 -1.96 6.89 -0.65
C SER A 129 -3.41 6.49 -0.36
N ILE A 130 -4.41 7.27 -0.81
CA ILE A 130 -5.81 6.82 -0.75
C ILE A 130 -6.02 5.56 -1.62
N CYS A 131 -5.54 5.55 -2.86
CA CYS A 131 -5.74 4.43 -3.76
C CYS A 131 -4.97 3.17 -3.34
N ASN A 132 -3.70 3.32 -2.95
CA ASN A 132 -2.83 2.19 -2.66
C ASN A 132 -3.01 1.67 -1.24
N ASP A 133 -3.10 2.57 -0.26
CA ASP A 133 -3.13 2.20 1.15
C ASP A 133 -4.58 2.01 1.59
N VAL A 134 -5.44 3.03 1.48
CA VAL A 134 -6.82 2.92 1.97
C VAL A 134 -7.64 1.90 1.20
N VAL A 135 -7.78 2.10 -0.12
CA VAL A 135 -8.61 1.21 -0.94
C VAL A 135 -7.95 -0.16 -1.06
N GLY A 136 -6.63 -0.21 -1.23
CA GLY A 136 -5.87 -1.46 -1.33
C GLY A 136 -5.97 -2.31 -0.08
N ASP A 137 -5.81 -1.73 1.11
CA ASP A 137 -5.89 -2.47 2.39
C ASP A 137 -7.32 -2.90 2.69
N ILE A 138 -8.32 -2.06 2.42
CA ILE A 138 -9.74 -2.42 2.58
C ILE A 138 -10.10 -3.58 1.66
N CYS A 139 -9.74 -3.52 0.38
CA CYS A 139 -9.97 -4.62 -0.55
C CYS A 139 -9.28 -5.91 -0.08
N GLY A 140 -8.06 -5.82 0.46
CA GLY A 140 -7.34 -6.95 1.02
C GLY A 140 -8.05 -7.58 2.24
N VAL A 141 -8.44 -6.76 3.22
CA VAL A 141 -9.13 -7.23 4.43
C VAL A 141 -10.52 -7.78 4.12
N VAL A 142 -11.30 -7.10 3.27
CA VAL A 142 -12.65 -7.54 2.89
C VAL A 142 -12.59 -8.84 2.08
N SER A 143 -11.70 -8.94 1.09
CA SER A 143 -11.56 -10.15 0.29
C SER A 143 -11.06 -11.35 1.11
N GLY A 144 -10.13 -11.13 2.04
CA GLY A 144 -9.63 -12.17 2.94
C GLY A 144 -10.70 -12.66 3.92
N THR A 145 -11.40 -11.75 4.60
CA THR A 145 -12.47 -12.12 5.55
C THR A 145 -13.65 -12.78 4.84
N ALA A 146 -14.04 -12.29 3.67
CA ALA A 146 -15.06 -12.91 2.83
C ALA A 146 -14.63 -14.31 2.33
N GLY A 147 -13.38 -14.45 1.89
CA GLY A 147 -12.81 -15.74 1.47
C GLY A 147 -12.86 -16.78 2.60
N ALA A 148 -12.43 -16.39 3.80
CA ALA A 148 -12.50 -17.24 4.99
C ALA A 148 -13.95 -17.62 5.35
N ALA A 149 -14.87 -16.65 5.32
CA ALA A 149 -16.30 -16.90 5.60
C ALA A 149 -16.94 -17.89 4.61
N ILE A 150 -16.57 -17.83 3.33
CA ILE A 150 -17.05 -18.76 2.30
C ILE A 150 -16.51 -20.17 2.56
N VAL A 151 -15.20 -20.30 2.84
CA VAL A 151 -14.59 -21.61 3.15
C VAL A 151 -15.20 -22.21 4.39
N TYR A 152 -15.38 -21.42 5.45
CA TYR A 152 -16.02 -21.86 6.67
C TYR A 152 -17.43 -22.38 6.40
N ARG A 153 -18.26 -21.64 5.64
CA ARG A 153 -19.62 -22.06 5.29
C ARG A 153 -19.67 -23.36 4.47
N LEU A 154 -18.71 -23.61 3.59
CA LEU A 154 -18.67 -24.81 2.75
C LEU A 154 -18.12 -26.05 3.44
N PHE A 155 -17.11 -25.87 4.28
CA PHE A 155 -16.30 -26.98 4.81
C PHE A 155 -16.42 -27.14 6.34
N SER A 156 -17.40 -26.47 6.96
CA SER A 156 -17.76 -26.64 8.38
C SER A 156 -17.93 -28.14 8.69
N GLY A 157 -17.11 -28.66 9.60
CA GLY A 157 -17.17 -30.06 10.06
C GLY A 157 -16.16 -31.02 9.43
N THR A 158 -15.31 -30.57 8.51
CA THR A 158 -14.20 -31.40 7.98
C THR A 158 -12.88 -31.10 8.70
N ALA A 159 -12.07 -32.13 8.98
CA ALA A 159 -10.75 -31.96 9.62
C ALA A 159 -9.75 -31.13 8.78
N ASN A 160 -10.02 -30.98 7.47
CA ASN A 160 -9.17 -30.27 6.52
C ASN A 160 -9.59 -28.82 6.28
N SER A 161 -10.61 -28.30 6.98
CA SER A 161 -11.12 -26.93 6.78
C SER A 161 -10.05 -25.86 6.93
N VAL A 162 -9.16 -26.00 7.92
CA VAL A 162 -8.04 -25.08 8.17
C VAL A 162 -7.03 -25.07 7.01
N LEU A 163 -6.72 -26.25 6.44
CA LEU A 163 -5.81 -26.35 5.30
C LEU A 163 -6.43 -25.72 4.05
N ILE A 164 -7.72 -25.96 3.81
CA ILE A 164 -8.44 -25.37 2.66
C ILE A 164 -8.52 -23.85 2.82
N GLU A 165 -8.80 -23.34 4.02
CA GLU A 165 -8.82 -21.90 4.31
C GLU A 165 -7.45 -21.27 4.06
N ALA A 166 -6.37 -21.92 4.54
CA ALA A 166 -5.00 -21.45 4.31
C ALA A 166 -4.63 -21.43 2.82
N VAL A 167 -5.03 -22.46 2.06
CA VAL A 167 -4.79 -22.52 0.61
C VAL A 167 -5.57 -21.43 -0.12
N VAL A 168 -6.85 -21.22 0.21
CA VAL A 168 -7.68 -20.18 -0.41
C VAL A 168 -7.17 -18.78 -0.05
N GLY A 169 -6.86 -18.51 1.22
CA GLY A 169 -6.27 -17.26 1.65
C GLY A 169 -4.91 -17.01 0.99
N GLY A 170 -4.07 -18.04 0.88
CA GLY A 170 -2.80 -18.00 0.17
C GLY A 170 -2.97 -17.69 -1.32
N LEU A 171 -3.97 -18.27 -1.98
CA LEU A 171 -4.29 -17.99 -3.39
C LEU A 171 -4.76 -16.54 -3.58
N ILE A 172 -5.65 -16.05 -2.72
CA ILE A 172 -6.11 -14.65 -2.73
C ILE A 172 -4.91 -13.71 -2.54
N ALA A 173 -4.03 -14.00 -1.59
CA ALA A 173 -2.82 -13.21 -1.36
C ALA A 173 -1.87 -13.24 -2.57
N ALA A 174 -1.62 -14.41 -3.14
CA ALA A 174 -0.77 -14.56 -4.32
C ALA A 174 -1.30 -13.79 -5.54
N VAL A 175 -2.61 -13.87 -5.80
CA VAL A 175 -3.27 -13.11 -6.87
C VAL A 175 -3.19 -11.60 -6.60
N THR A 176 -3.39 -11.18 -5.34
CA THR A 176 -3.31 -9.76 -4.96
C THR A 176 -1.91 -9.21 -5.17
N VAL A 177 -0.88 -9.89 -4.66
CA VAL A 177 0.51 -9.44 -4.75
C VAL A 177 1.02 -9.51 -6.20
N GLY A 178 0.74 -10.61 -6.90
CA GLY A 178 1.10 -10.77 -8.32
C GLY A 178 0.39 -9.77 -9.22
N GLY A 179 -0.90 -9.53 -8.98
CA GLY A 179 -1.70 -8.54 -9.68
C GLY A 179 -1.16 -7.11 -9.49
N LYS A 180 -0.83 -6.71 -8.26
CA LYS A 180 -0.20 -5.41 -7.98
C LYS A 180 1.15 -5.26 -8.69
N ALA A 181 1.98 -6.30 -8.71
CA ALA A 181 3.26 -6.27 -9.43
C ALA A 181 3.07 -6.04 -10.93
N PHE A 182 2.09 -6.72 -11.54
CA PHE A 182 1.73 -6.53 -12.94
C PHE A 182 1.18 -5.13 -13.21
N ALA A 183 0.26 -4.66 -12.37
CA ALA A 183 -0.34 -3.33 -12.43
C ALA A 183 0.72 -2.23 -12.37
N LYS A 184 1.69 -2.32 -11.46
CA LYS A 184 2.80 -1.36 -11.37
C LYS A 184 3.56 -1.22 -12.68
N ARG A 185 3.94 -2.34 -13.30
CA ARG A 185 4.65 -2.33 -14.58
C ARG A 185 3.80 -1.69 -15.68
N PHE A 186 2.52 -2.03 -15.73
CA PHE A 186 1.59 -1.46 -16.71
C PHE A 186 1.36 0.04 -16.50
N GLY A 187 1.24 0.47 -15.23
CA GLY A 187 1.02 1.85 -14.81
C GLY A 187 2.18 2.76 -15.12
N LEU A 188 3.41 2.28 -14.90
CA LEU A 188 4.63 3.03 -15.24
C LEU A 188 4.77 3.24 -16.75
N ASN A 189 4.44 2.23 -17.56
CA ASN A 189 4.62 2.32 -19.02
C ASN A 189 3.53 3.16 -19.71
N ASN A 190 2.36 3.30 -19.09
CA ASN A 190 1.19 3.98 -19.67
C ASN A 190 0.60 5.08 -18.75
N SER A 191 1.41 5.65 -17.85
CA SER A 191 0.95 6.57 -16.79
C SER A 191 0.12 7.74 -17.33
N ASN A 192 0.64 8.45 -18.31
CA ASN A 192 -0.03 9.60 -18.92
C ASN A 192 -1.37 9.21 -19.59
N TYR A 193 -1.45 8.04 -20.21
CA TYR A 193 -2.69 7.57 -20.85
C TYR A 193 -3.76 7.20 -19.82
N ILE A 194 -3.37 6.52 -18.75
CA ILE A 194 -4.27 6.13 -17.65
C ILE A 194 -4.83 7.39 -16.97
N ILE A 195 -3.97 8.36 -16.66
CA ILE A 195 -4.38 9.61 -16.02
C ILE A 195 -5.24 10.47 -16.95
N TYR A 196 -4.98 10.46 -18.26
CA TYR A 196 -5.87 11.09 -19.23
C TYR A 196 -7.28 10.48 -19.21
N LYS A 197 -7.39 9.14 -19.24
CA LYS A 197 -8.69 8.46 -19.16
C LYS A 197 -9.45 8.80 -17.88
N ILE A 198 -8.77 8.80 -16.74
CA ILE A 198 -9.37 9.14 -15.45
C ILE A 198 -9.81 10.61 -15.46
N GLY A 199 -8.94 11.52 -15.90
CA GLY A 199 -9.29 12.93 -16.02
C GLY A 199 -10.50 13.17 -16.94
N SER A 200 -10.62 12.42 -18.03
CA SER A 200 -11.77 12.46 -18.93
C SER A 200 -13.04 11.91 -18.30
N LEU A 201 -12.95 10.81 -17.54
CA LEU A 201 -14.08 10.27 -16.79
C LEU A 201 -14.62 11.27 -15.78
N PHE A 202 -13.73 11.90 -15.00
CA PHE A 202 -14.09 12.97 -14.06
C PHE A 202 -14.71 14.18 -14.76
N ALA A 203 -14.24 14.52 -15.97
CA ALA A 203 -14.82 15.62 -16.74
C ALA A 203 -16.23 15.30 -17.27
N LEU A 204 -16.54 14.04 -17.55
CA LEU A 204 -17.86 13.60 -17.99
C LEU A 204 -18.86 13.64 -16.82
N PHE A 205 -18.46 13.18 -15.63
CA PHE A 205 -19.32 13.21 -14.43
C PHE A 205 -19.63 14.62 -13.90
N LYS A 206 -18.84 15.62 -14.30
CA LYS A 206 -19.01 17.02 -13.88
C LYS A 206 -19.68 17.90 -14.95
N LYS A 207 -20.17 17.29 -16.02
CA LYS A 207 -20.94 17.96 -17.07
C LYS A 207 -22.43 17.78 -16.81
#